data_AF-A0A2B1KGJ1-F1
#
_entry.id   AF-A0A2B1KGJ1-F1
#
_cell.length_a   1.000
_cell.length_b   1.000
_cell.length_c   1.000
_cell.angle_alpha   90.00
_cell.angle_beta   90.00
_cell.angle_gamma   90.00
#
_symmetry.space_group_name_H-M   'P 1'
#
loop_
_entity.id
_entity.type
_entity.pdbx_description
1 polymer ?
#
loop_
_entity_poly.entity_id
_entity_poly.type
_entity_poly.pdbx_seq_one_letter_code
_entity_poly.pdbx_strand_id
1 'polypeptide(L)'
;MLKSYRAKLISFSLLLVFVLSGCSTAGTIDSHSTGIWNHYFVYPISYMIQFVAHHIPGASFGIAIIIMTLVIRSAMIPLAVSQYRSQAKMKKMQPELQKLKKKYGDVSKNLEKQKQYQKEMSELMKSGGWNPLAGCWPIFIQMPIFSALYYAISRTEEIRTSSFLWVNLGHADPYHILPIIAALTTFIQMKVFQSNMASGEQGQMMKVQQIMMPAMILFMGFAAPSGLVLYWITGNLFTMTQTIVLRKIMEREELQLQKA
;
A
#
# COMPACT_ATOMS: atom_id res chain seq x y z
N MET A 1 11.85 -32.75 -8.40
CA MET A 1 11.82 -31.33 -7.99
C MET A 1 11.65 -30.33 -9.15
N LEU A 2 12.29 -30.52 -10.31
CA LEU A 2 12.15 -29.57 -11.45
C LEU A 2 10.71 -29.39 -11.98
N LYS A 3 9.86 -30.43 -11.96
CA LYS A 3 8.48 -30.36 -12.49
C LYS A 3 7.58 -29.42 -11.67
N SER A 4 7.76 -29.38 -10.35
CA SER A 4 7.06 -28.45 -9.44
C SER A 4 7.54 -27.00 -9.61
N TYR A 5 8.84 -26.80 -9.82
CA TYR A 5 9.39 -25.47 -10.09
C TYR A 5 8.93 -24.92 -11.44
N ARG A 6 8.88 -25.76 -12.48
CA ARG A 6 8.33 -25.40 -13.79
C ARG A 6 6.85 -25.05 -13.71
N ALA A 7 6.04 -25.81 -12.95
CA ALA A 7 4.63 -25.48 -12.74
C ALA A 7 4.43 -24.15 -11.99
N LYS A 8 5.25 -23.86 -10.97
CA LYS A 8 5.23 -22.58 -10.24
C LYS A 8 5.72 -21.41 -11.10
N LEU A 9 6.75 -21.62 -11.91
CA LEU A 9 7.24 -20.63 -12.89
C LEU A 9 6.19 -20.36 -13.96
N ILE A 10 5.57 -21.39 -14.52
CA ILE A 10 4.49 -21.26 -15.52
C ILE A 10 3.28 -20.56 -14.89
N SER A 11 2.90 -20.90 -13.65
CA SER A 11 1.82 -20.22 -12.94
C SER A 11 2.14 -18.76 -12.65
N PHE A 12 3.38 -18.45 -12.24
CA PHE A 12 3.83 -17.07 -12.03
C PHE A 12 3.92 -16.29 -13.34
N SER A 13 4.41 -16.89 -14.41
CA SER A 13 4.46 -16.30 -15.75
C SER A 13 3.07 -16.10 -16.33
N LEU A 14 2.13 -17.02 -16.12
CA LEU A 14 0.72 -16.87 -16.52
C LEU A 14 0.03 -15.78 -15.71
N LEU A 15 0.30 -15.66 -14.41
CA LEU A 15 -0.16 -14.54 -13.58
C LEU A 15 0.41 -13.21 -14.10
N LEU A 16 1.70 -13.19 -14.46
CA LEU A 16 2.36 -12.01 -15.02
C LEU A 16 1.76 -11.62 -16.38
N VAL A 17 1.50 -12.60 -17.26
CA VAL A 17 0.84 -12.40 -18.55
C VAL A 17 -0.61 -11.94 -18.35
N PHE A 18 -1.33 -12.44 -17.35
CA PHE A 18 -2.68 -12.00 -17.00
C PHE A 18 -2.71 -10.55 -16.50
N VAL A 19 -1.69 -10.14 -15.72
CA VAL A 19 -1.53 -8.76 -15.27
C VAL A 19 -1.09 -7.84 -16.42
N LEU A 20 -0.23 -8.32 -17.33
CA LEU A 20 0.30 -7.53 -18.44
C LEU A 20 -0.64 -7.44 -19.66
N SER A 21 -1.51 -8.44 -19.87
CA SER A 21 -2.51 -8.43 -20.95
C SER A 21 -3.66 -7.44 -20.71
N GLY A 22 -3.74 -6.83 -19.52
CA GLY A 22 -4.61 -5.70 -19.24
C GLY A 22 -4.11 -4.34 -19.74
N CYS A 23 -2.84 -4.24 -20.19
CA CYS A 23 -2.23 -2.97 -20.59
C CYS A 23 -2.50 -2.53 -22.04
N SER A 24 -3.16 -3.34 -22.89
CA SER A 24 -3.17 -3.09 -24.35
C SER A 24 -4.42 -2.46 -24.95
N THR A 25 -5.47 -2.14 -24.18
CA THR A 25 -6.70 -1.54 -24.73
C THR A 25 -6.74 -0.04 -24.44
N ALA A 26 -6.31 0.76 -25.41
CA ALA A 26 -6.26 2.22 -25.37
C ALA A 26 -7.63 2.88 -25.69
N GLY A 27 -8.74 2.30 -25.22
CA GLY A 27 -10.09 2.82 -25.41
C GLY A 27 -10.62 3.60 -24.21
N THR A 28 -11.70 4.36 -24.42
CA THR A 28 -12.52 4.96 -23.36
C THR A 28 -13.11 3.88 -22.45
N ILE A 29 -13.37 4.23 -21.18
CA ILE A 29 -13.98 3.29 -20.21
C ILE A 29 -15.47 3.58 -20.07
N ASP A 30 -16.28 2.59 -20.45
CA ASP A 30 -17.75 2.60 -20.48
C ASP A 30 -18.32 1.18 -20.26
N SER A 31 -19.66 1.04 -20.32
CA SER A 31 -20.36 -0.24 -20.12
C SER A 31 -20.02 -1.34 -21.12
N HIS A 32 -19.41 -1.00 -22.26
CA HIS A 32 -19.02 -1.93 -23.32
C HIS A 32 -17.52 -2.26 -23.29
N SER A 33 -16.79 -1.76 -22.30
CA SER A 33 -15.34 -1.98 -22.17
C SER A 33 -14.99 -3.47 -22.10
N THR A 34 -14.19 -3.91 -23.09
CA THR A 34 -13.73 -5.29 -23.22
C THR A 34 -12.39 -5.52 -22.51
N GLY A 35 -12.14 -6.76 -22.12
CA GLY A 35 -10.92 -7.18 -21.42
C GLY A 35 -11.08 -7.26 -19.90
N ILE A 36 -10.48 -8.27 -19.29
CA ILE A 36 -10.64 -8.61 -17.86
C ILE A 36 -10.28 -7.41 -16.97
N TRP A 37 -9.16 -6.74 -17.26
CA TRP A 37 -8.70 -5.59 -16.49
C TRP A 37 -9.69 -4.42 -16.54
N ASN A 38 -10.14 -4.05 -17.74
CA ASN A 38 -11.07 -2.94 -17.88
C ASN A 38 -12.41 -3.26 -17.26
N HIS A 39 -12.96 -4.45 -17.50
CA HIS A 39 -14.30 -4.81 -17.06
C HIS A 39 -14.41 -5.02 -15.54
N TYR A 40 -13.42 -5.66 -14.91
CA TYR A 40 -13.49 -6.02 -13.49
C TYR A 40 -12.75 -5.06 -12.55
N PHE A 41 -11.82 -4.25 -13.05
CA PHE A 41 -11.05 -3.34 -12.20
C PHE A 41 -11.32 -1.88 -12.53
N VAL A 42 -11.17 -1.47 -13.80
CA VAL A 42 -11.23 -0.05 -14.18
C VAL A 42 -12.67 0.46 -14.23
N TYR A 43 -13.56 -0.26 -14.92
CA TYR A 43 -14.95 0.13 -15.12
C TYR A 43 -15.74 0.24 -13.81
N PRO A 44 -15.66 -0.70 -12.84
CA PRO A 44 -16.38 -0.56 -11.58
C PRO A 44 -15.94 0.68 -10.80
N ILE A 45 -14.64 1.00 -10.78
CA ILE A 45 -14.14 2.20 -10.13
C ILE A 45 -14.66 3.46 -10.83
N SER A 46 -14.59 3.52 -12.16
CA SER A 46 -15.11 4.65 -12.93
C SER A 46 -16.62 4.83 -12.72
N TYR A 47 -17.37 3.75 -12.80
CA TYR A 47 -18.82 3.73 -12.57
C TYR A 47 -19.17 4.21 -11.17
N MET A 48 -18.48 3.74 -10.13
CA MET A 48 -18.73 4.17 -8.76
C MET A 48 -18.44 5.68 -8.57
N ILE A 49 -17.38 6.19 -9.18
CA ILE A 49 -17.05 7.62 -9.12
C ILE A 49 -18.14 8.46 -9.81
N GLN A 50 -18.57 8.07 -11.01
CA GLN A 50 -19.67 8.73 -11.73
C GLN A 50 -20.99 8.63 -10.96
N PHE A 51 -21.30 7.46 -10.41
CA PHE A 51 -22.51 7.22 -9.62
C PHE A 51 -22.58 8.18 -8.44
N VAL A 52 -21.48 8.30 -7.66
CA VAL A 52 -21.41 9.21 -6.52
C VAL A 52 -21.54 10.67 -6.96
N ALA A 53 -20.83 11.08 -8.02
CA ALA A 53 -20.90 12.45 -8.53
C ALA A 53 -22.31 12.83 -9.02
N HIS A 54 -23.03 11.91 -9.66
CA HIS A 54 -24.35 12.18 -10.24
C HIS A 54 -25.52 12.03 -9.26
N HIS A 55 -25.42 11.13 -8.28
CA HIS A 55 -26.54 10.80 -7.39
C HIS A 55 -26.46 11.46 -6.01
N ILE A 56 -25.29 11.96 -5.59
CA ILE A 56 -25.16 12.73 -4.35
C ILE A 56 -25.31 14.21 -4.69
N PRO A 57 -26.38 14.89 -4.22
CA PRO A 57 -26.60 16.30 -4.53
C PRO A 57 -25.41 17.17 -4.10
N GLY A 58 -24.86 17.92 -5.06
CA GLY A 58 -23.71 18.81 -4.83
C GLY A 58 -22.35 18.12 -4.76
N ALA A 59 -22.26 16.80 -4.99
CA ALA A 59 -20.98 16.12 -5.08
C ALA A 59 -20.26 16.43 -6.39
N SER A 60 -19.00 16.85 -6.31
CA SER A 60 -18.09 16.92 -7.45
C SER A 60 -17.35 15.60 -7.64
N PHE A 61 -16.72 15.41 -8.80
CA PHE A 61 -15.85 14.26 -9.04
C PHE A 61 -14.70 14.13 -8.05
N GLY A 62 -14.20 15.24 -7.47
CA GLY A 62 -13.21 15.19 -6.41
C GLY A 62 -13.76 14.62 -5.09
N ILE A 63 -14.99 15.01 -4.73
CA ILE A 63 -15.70 14.42 -3.58
C ILE A 63 -15.98 12.93 -3.83
N ALA A 64 -16.35 12.57 -5.05
CA ALA A 64 -16.56 11.18 -5.43
C ALA A 64 -15.29 10.32 -5.26
N ILE A 65 -14.12 10.82 -5.67
CA ILE A 65 -12.83 10.16 -5.44
C ILE A 65 -12.56 10.00 -3.94
N ILE A 66 -12.81 11.02 -3.12
CA ILE A 66 -12.63 10.97 -1.66
C ILE A 66 -13.52 9.86 -1.06
N ILE A 67 -14.82 9.88 -1.37
CA ILE A 67 -15.78 8.88 -0.86
C ILE A 67 -15.37 7.47 -1.31
N MET A 68 -15.02 7.29 -2.58
CA MET A 68 -14.55 6.01 -3.10
C MET A 68 -13.32 5.52 -2.33
N THR A 69 -12.37 6.40 -2.07
CA THR A 69 -11.18 6.08 -1.25
C THR A 69 -11.59 5.55 0.12
N LEU A 70 -12.50 6.24 0.81
CA LEU A 70 -12.98 5.83 2.14
C LEU A 70 -13.67 4.47 2.11
N VAL A 71 -14.47 4.18 1.08
CA VAL A 71 -15.14 2.88 0.90
C VAL A 71 -14.11 1.75 0.71
N ILE A 72 -13.15 1.90 -0.21
CA ILE A 72 -12.08 0.90 -0.42
C ILE A 72 -11.31 0.67 0.89
N ARG A 73 -10.89 1.76 1.55
CA ARG A 73 -10.09 1.62 2.77
C ARG A 73 -10.87 1.01 3.93
N SER A 74 -12.17 1.27 4.00
CA SER A 74 -13.07 0.63 4.99
C SER A 74 -13.22 -0.87 4.71
N ALA A 75 -13.41 -1.26 3.45
CA ALA A 75 -13.45 -2.67 3.06
C ALA A 75 -12.12 -3.41 3.36
N MET A 76 -11.00 -2.69 3.36
CA MET A 76 -9.68 -3.23 3.69
C MET A 76 -9.34 -3.25 5.19
N ILE A 77 -10.24 -2.80 6.08
CA ILE A 77 -10.02 -2.84 7.54
C ILE A 77 -9.60 -4.22 8.09
N PRO A 78 -10.29 -5.35 7.80
CA PRO A 78 -9.91 -6.65 8.37
C PRO A 78 -8.49 -7.04 7.98
N LEU A 79 -8.09 -6.70 6.75
CA LEU A 79 -6.73 -6.90 6.30
C LEU A 79 -5.73 -6.02 7.05
N ALA A 80 -6.04 -4.74 7.22
CA ALA A 80 -5.20 -3.80 7.96
C ALA A 80 -5.00 -4.24 9.42
N VAL A 81 -6.04 -4.77 10.07
CA VAL A 81 -5.95 -5.37 11.42
C VAL A 81 -4.96 -6.53 11.44
N SER A 82 -5.04 -7.44 10.47
CA SER A 82 -4.11 -8.58 10.35
C SER A 82 -2.66 -8.12 10.16
N GLN A 83 -2.44 -7.11 9.30
CA GLN A 83 -1.12 -6.50 9.08
C GLN A 83 -0.58 -5.87 10.36
N TYR A 84 -1.42 -5.11 11.07
CA TYR A 84 -1.04 -4.47 12.33
C TYR A 84 -0.64 -5.50 13.40
N ARG A 85 -1.41 -6.59 13.54
CA ARG A 85 -1.08 -7.71 14.44
C ARG A 85 0.25 -8.39 14.08
N SER A 86 0.52 -8.61 12.79
CA SER A 86 1.81 -9.16 12.35
C SER A 86 2.98 -8.25 12.72
N GLN A 87 2.83 -6.94 12.55
CA GLN A 87 3.86 -5.96 12.93
C GLN A 87 4.07 -5.89 14.44
N ALA A 88 3.03 -6.04 15.25
CA ALA A 88 3.15 -6.14 16.70
C ALA A 88 3.97 -7.37 17.14
N LYS A 89 3.77 -8.53 16.50
CA LYS A 89 4.60 -9.72 16.71
C LYS A 89 6.06 -9.50 16.31
N MET A 90 6.29 -8.87 15.16
CA MET A 90 7.65 -8.51 14.72
C MET A 90 8.37 -7.63 15.74
N LYS A 91 7.67 -6.64 16.32
CA LYS A 91 8.20 -5.79 17.39
C LYS A 91 8.59 -6.62 18.63
N LYS A 92 7.79 -7.60 19.03
CA LYS A 92 8.10 -8.50 20.16
C LYS A 92 9.32 -9.40 19.87
N MET A 93 9.52 -9.81 18.62
CA MET A 93 10.68 -10.63 18.20
C MET A 93 11.97 -9.83 18.01
N GLN A 94 11.89 -8.52 17.80
CA GLN A 94 13.04 -7.63 17.58
C GLN A 94 14.23 -7.84 18.53
N PRO A 95 14.07 -7.99 19.87
CA PRO A 95 15.20 -8.26 20.77
C PRO A 95 15.90 -9.60 20.49
N GLU A 96 15.16 -10.66 20.16
CA GLU A 96 15.75 -11.96 19.84
C GLU A 96 16.48 -11.94 18.49
N LEU A 97 15.91 -11.24 17.50
CA LEU A 97 16.54 -11.00 16.22
C LEU A 97 17.87 -10.23 16.39
N GLN A 98 17.92 -9.27 17.32
CA GLN A 98 19.15 -8.55 17.66
C GLN A 98 20.17 -9.43 18.37
N LYS A 99 19.75 -10.31 19.30
CA LYS A 99 20.63 -11.29 19.94
C LYS A 99 21.25 -12.24 18.91
N LEU A 100 20.44 -12.75 17.98
CA LEU A 100 20.90 -13.60 16.89
C LEU A 100 21.93 -12.88 16.01
N LYS A 101 21.67 -11.61 15.65
CA LYS A 101 22.63 -10.80 14.89
C LYS A 101 23.95 -10.62 15.64
N LYS A 102 23.91 -10.37 16.96
CA LYS A 102 25.12 -10.26 17.81
C LYS A 102 25.88 -11.59 17.89
N LYS A 103 25.20 -12.74 17.97
CA LYS A 103 25.81 -14.08 18.00
C LYS A 103 26.65 -14.35 16.74
N TYR A 104 26.15 -13.96 15.56
CA TYR A 104 26.82 -14.24 14.29
C TYR A 104 27.85 -13.17 13.88
N GLY A 105 27.65 -11.92 14.31
CA GLY A 105 28.50 -10.79 13.95
C GLY A 105 28.41 -10.44 12.46
N ASP A 106 29.53 -10.03 11.87
CA ASP A 106 29.61 -9.81 10.43
C ASP A 106 29.65 -11.15 9.67
N VAL A 107 28.58 -11.43 8.93
CA VAL A 107 28.41 -12.65 8.12
C VAL A 107 28.76 -12.43 6.65
N SER A 108 29.09 -11.21 6.23
CA SER A 108 29.29 -10.86 4.80
C SER A 108 30.47 -11.60 4.17
N LYS A 109 31.49 -11.94 4.98
CA LYS A 109 32.74 -12.56 4.52
C LYS A 109 32.71 -14.09 4.49
N ASN A 110 31.69 -14.73 5.05
CA ASN A 110 31.61 -16.19 5.14
C ASN A 110 30.21 -16.69 4.74
N LEU A 111 30.16 -17.32 3.57
CA LEU A 111 28.93 -17.86 2.98
C LEU A 111 28.26 -18.93 3.87
N GLU A 112 29.04 -19.74 4.58
CA GLU A 112 28.51 -20.77 5.47
C GLU A 112 27.87 -20.16 6.72
N LYS A 113 28.55 -19.18 7.32
CA LYS A 113 28.03 -18.39 8.44
C LYS A 113 26.76 -17.62 8.04
N GLN A 114 26.73 -17.08 6.83
CA GLN A 114 25.55 -16.42 6.27
C GLN A 114 24.37 -17.39 6.13
N LYS A 115 24.60 -18.60 5.59
CA LYS A 115 23.56 -19.63 5.47
C LYS A 115 23.03 -20.07 6.85
N GLN A 116 23.92 -20.26 7.82
CA GLN A 116 23.54 -20.61 9.18
C GLN A 116 22.70 -19.50 9.85
N TYR A 117 23.14 -18.25 9.72
CA TYR A 117 22.38 -17.10 10.21
C TYR A 117 20.98 -17.03 9.60
N GLN A 118 20.85 -17.18 8.27
CA GLN A 118 19.55 -17.17 7.59
C GLN A 118 18.65 -18.33 8.04
N LYS A 119 19.23 -19.51 8.32
CA LYS A 119 18.51 -20.67 8.83
C LYS A 119 17.99 -20.45 10.25
N GLU A 120 18.85 -20.06 11.19
CA GLU A 120 18.45 -19.76 12.58
C GLU A 120 17.45 -18.59 12.63
N MET A 121 17.62 -17.59 11.77
CA MET A 121 16.67 -16.48 11.61
C MET A 121 15.29 -17.01 11.19
N SER A 122 15.24 -17.89 10.19
CA SER A 122 14.00 -18.52 9.73
C SER A 122 13.32 -19.35 10.82
N GLU A 123 14.11 -20.13 11.57
CA GLU A 123 13.61 -20.95 12.68
C GLU A 123 13.06 -20.09 13.82
N LEU A 124 13.77 -19.01 14.17
CA LEU A 124 13.33 -18.05 15.17
C LEU A 124 12.02 -17.34 14.78
N MET A 125 11.88 -16.97 13.51
CA MET A 125 10.62 -16.39 12.99
C MET A 125 9.46 -17.39 13.09
N LYS A 126 9.71 -18.66 12.78
CA LYS A 126 8.69 -19.73 12.86
C LYS A 126 8.29 -20.03 14.30
N SER A 127 9.25 -20.17 15.21
CA SER A 127 8.97 -20.42 16.64
C SER A 127 8.24 -19.25 17.28
N GLY A 128 8.57 -18.01 16.89
CA GLY A 128 7.87 -16.79 17.30
C GLY A 128 6.50 -16.57 16.65
N GLY A 129 6.07 -17.44 15.74
CA GLY A 129 4.76 -17.34 15.07
C GLY A 129 4.56 -16.06 14.25
N TRP A 130 5.66 -15.49 13.72
CA TRP A 130 5.66 -14.31 12.85
C TRP A 130 5.92 -14.71 11.39
N ASN A 131 5.05 -14.25 10.48
CA ASN A 131 5.21 -14.47 9.04
C ASN A 131 5.70 -13.18 8.36
N PRO A 132 6.93 -13.15 7.80
CA PRO A 132 7.46 -11.95 7.16
C PRO A 132 6.65 -11.51 5.93
N LEU A 133 5.96 -12.44 5.24
CA LEU A 133 5.15 -12.12 4.07
C LEU A 133 3.83 -11.42 4.41
N ALA A 134 3.36 -11.50 5.67
CA ALA A 134 2.16 -10.80 6.07
C ALA A 134 2.32 -9.26 5.99
N GLY A 135 3.56 -8.75 6.04
CA GLY A 135 3.85 -7.32 5.93
C GLY A 135 3.81 -6.77 4.49
N CYS A 136 4.01 -7.60 3.46
CA CYS A 136 4.02 -7.17 2.06
C CYS A 136 2.66 -7.32 1.35
N TRP A 137 1.68 -7.95 1.99
CA TRP A 137 0.32 -8.09 1.46
C TRP A 137 -0.37 -6.77 1.03
N PRO A 138 -0.20 -5.63 1.73
CA PRO A 138 -0.89 -4.41 1.30
C PRO A 138 -0.38 -3.93 -0.06
N ILE A 139 0.89 -4.15 -0.40
CA ILE A 139 1.47 -3.74 -1.69
C ILE A 139 0.78 -4.47 -2.84
N PHE A 140 0.58 -5.79 -2.71
CA PHE A 140 -0.03 -6.60 -3.76
C PHE A 140 -1.49 -6.22 -4.05
N ILE A 141 -2.23 -5.77 -3.04
CA ILE A 141 -3.62 -5.31 -3.22
C ILE A 141 -3.67 -3.84 -3.65
N GLN A 142 -2.77 -3.00 -3.13
CA GLN A 142 -2.74 -1.58 -3.42
C GLN A 142 -2.34 -1.30 -4.88
N MET A 143 -1.41 -2.06 -5.45
CA MET A 143 -0.93 -1.85 -6.82
C MET A 143 -2.05 -1.98 -7.87
N PRO A 144 -2.88 -3.05 -7.87
CA PRO A 144 -4.03 -3.13 -8.76
C PRO A 144 -5.04 -2.01 -8.57
N ILE A 145 -5.39 -1.66 -7.33
CA ILE A 145 -6.35 -0.59 -7.03
C ILE A 145 -5.85 0.76 -7.55
N PHE A 146 -4.57 1.06 -7.31
CA PHE A 146 -3.93 2.29 -7.77
C PHE A 146 -3.92 2.37 -9.30
N SER A 147 -3.54 1.29 -9.99
CA SER A 147 -3.53 1.24 -11.45
C SER A 147 -4.94 1.37 -12.03
N ALA A 148 -5.93 0.70 -11.43
CA ALA A 148 -7.32 0.76 -11.88
C ALA A 148 -7.90 2.18 -11.72
N LEU A 149 -7.61 2.85 -10.60
CA LEU A 149 -8.01 4.24 -10.38
C LEU A 149 -7.32 5.22 -11.34
N TYR A 150 -6.02 5.04 -11.59
CA TYR A 150 -5.30 5.85 -12.58
C TYR A 150 -5.96 5.76 -13.96
N TYR A 151 -6.32 4.56 -14.40
CA TYR A 151 -7.01 4.38 -15.68
C TYR A 151 -8.44 4.89 -15.66
N ALA A 152 -9.18 4.75 -14.56
CA ALA A 152 -10.52 5.31 -14.42
C ALA A 152 -10.49 6.84 -14.56
N ILE A 153 -9.54 7.52 -13.88
CA ILE A 153 -9.39 8.97 -13.96
C ILE A 153 -8.92 9.41 -15.35
N SER A 154 -7.94 8.70 -15.93
CA SER A 154 -7.32 9.10 -17.21
C SER A 154 -8.16 8.78 -18.44
N ARG A 155 -9.07 7.80 -18.38
CA ARG A 155 -9.83 7.30 -19.54
C ARG A 155 -11.34 7.58 -19.48
N THR A 156 -11.84 8.14 -18.39
CA THR A 156 -13.22 8.62 -18.30
C THR A 156 -13.22 10.13 -18.49
N GLU A 157 -13.79 10.60 -19.60
CA GLU A 157 -13.71 11.99 -20.03
C GLU A 157 -14.30 12.97 -19.01
N GLU A 158 -15.46 12.65 -18.44
CA GLU A 158 -16.11 13.49 -17.41
C GLU A 158 -15.22 13.68 -16.18
N ILE A 159 -14.57 12.60 -15.69
CA ILE A 159 -13.64 12.66 -14.56
C ILE A 159 -12.39 13.45 -14.97
N ARG A 160 -11.82 13.14 -16.12
CA ARG A 160 -10.55 13.70 -16.62
C ARG A 160 -10.65 15.21 -16.83
N THR A 161 -11.80 15.70 -17.27
CA THR A 161 -12.01 17.12 -17.59
C THR A 161 -12.55 17.93 -16.42
N SER A 162 -13.10 17.27 -15.39
CA SER A 162 -13.62 17.93 -14.19
C SER A 162 -12.53 18.62 -13.37
N SER A 163 -12.90 19.76 -12.79
CA SER A 163 -12.09 20.48 -11.81
C SER A 163 -12.54 20.16 -10.37
N PHE A 164 -11.61 20.27 -9.43
CA PHE A 164 -11.87 20.20 -8.00
C PHE A 164 -10.90 21.13 -7.27
N LEU A 165 -11.41 22.04 -6.44
CA LEU A 165 -10.62 23.12 -5.85
C LEU A 165 -9.90 23.93 -6.97
N TRP A 166 -8.57 24.01 -6.94
CA TRP A 166 -7.76 24.67 -7.98
C TRP A 166 -7.21 23.72 -9.05
N VAL A 167 -7.47 22.41 -8.95
CA VAL A 167 -6.87 21.41 -9.84
C VAL A 167 -7.87 20.87 -10.86
N ASN A 168 -7.34 20.45 -12.00
CA ASN A 168 -8.05 19.58 -12.94
C ASN A 168 -7.72 18.12 -12.62
N LEU A 169 -8.73 17.26 -12.43
CA LEU A 169 -8.53 15.92 -11.89
C LEU A 169 -7.74 14.99 -12.83
N GLY A 170 -7.84 15.20 -14.14
CA GLY A 170 -7.13 14.42 -15.15
C GLY A 170 -5.71 14.89 -15.47
N HIS A 171 -5.28 16.05 -14.96
CA HIS A 171 -3.99 16.65 -15.26
C HIS A 171 -3.17 16.86 -13.97
N ALA A 172 -1.86 17.07 -14.12
CA ALA A 172 -0.99 17.39 -13.00
C ALA A 172 -1.40 18.72 -12.33
N ASP A 173 -1.19 18.81 -11.00
CA ASP A 173 -1.48 20.03 -10.24
C ASP A 173 -0.56 21.16 -10.73
N PRO A 174 -1.10 22.26 -11.29
CA PRO A 174 -0.31 23.35 -11.86
C PRO A 174 0.57 24.07 -10.82
N TYR A 175 0.22 24.00 -9.54
CA TYR A 175 0.98 24.62 -8.45
C TYR A 175 1.74 23.61 -7.59
N HIS A 176 1.63 22.32 -7.91
CA HIS A 176 2.26 21.22 -7.18
C HIS A 176 1.95 21.18 -5.67
N ILE A 177 0.84 21.78 -5.25
CA ILE A 177 0.41 21.81 -3.84
C ILE A 177 0.00 20.41 -3.38
N LEU A 178 -0.82 19.70 -4.17
CA LEU A 178 -1.28 18.34 -3.83
C LEU A 178 -0.12 17.34 -3.71
N PRO A 179 0.86 17.27 -4.62
CA PRO A 179 2.03 16.38 -4.46
C PRO A 179 2.83 16.64 -3.19
N ILE A 180 3.01 17.90 -2.80
CA ILE A 180 3.68 18.28 -1.55
C ILE A 180 2.88 17.76 -0.34
N ILE A 181 1.56 17.95 -0.34
CA ILE A 181 0.68 17.44 0.71
C ILE A 181 0.70 15.90 0.74
N ALA A 182 0.72 15.23 -0.42
CA ALA A 182 0.81 13.77 -0.51
C ALA A 182 2.13 13.25 0.09
N ALA A 183 3.25 13.91 -0.19
CA ALA A 183 4.54 13.58 0.40
C ALA A 183 4.55 13.81 1.92
N LEU A 184 4.06 14.97 2.38
CA LEU A 184 3.97 15.30 3.81
C LEU A 184 3.07 14.31 4.57
N THR A 185 1.89 14.01 4.04
CA THR A 185 0.98 13.03 4.64
C THR A 185 1.58 11.62 4.66
N THR A 186 2.31 11.22 3.61
CA THR A 186 3.03 9.94 3.58
C THR A 186 4.11 9.90 4.68
N PHE A 187 4.88 10.98 4.81
CA PHE A 187 5.91 11.09 5.85
C PHE A 187 5.33 11.01 7.27
N ILE A 188 4.24 11.74 7.53
CA ILE A 188 3.54 11.71 8.82
C ILE A 188 2.94 10.32 9.07
N GLN A 189 2.29 9.72 8.07
CA GLN A 189 1.71 8.38 8.14
C GLN A 189 2.78 7.34 8.48
N MET A 190 3.98 7.42 7.90
CA MET A 190 5.09 6.56 8.26
C MET A 190 5.55 6.77 9.70
N LYS A 191 5.68 8.01 10.16
CA LYS A 191 6.03 8.30 11.56
C LYS A 191 5.00 7.74 12.54
N VAL A 192 3.71 7.87 12.21
CA VAL A 192 2.63 7.28 12.99
C VAL A 192 2.80 5.76 13.03
N PHE A 193 3.05 5.10 11.89
CA PHE A 193 3.19 3.64 11.84
C PHE A 193 4.43 3.10 12.58
N GLN A 194 5.53 3.85 12.62
CA GLN A 194 6.86 3.37 13.04
C GLN A 194 7.25 3.70 14.49
N SER A 195 6.31 3.76 15.42
CA SER A 195 6.51 4.36 16.75
C SER A 195 7.32 3.52 17.77
N ASN A 196 8.31 2.73 17.34
CA ASN A 196 9.40 2.15 18.15
C ASN A 196 10.24 1.25 17.23
N MET A 197 11.45 1.68 16.85
CA MET A 197 12.28 0.98 15.86
C MET A 197 13.70 0.73 16.38
N ALA A 198 14.19 -0.47 16.08
CA ALA A 198 15.51 -1.03 16.38
C ALA A 198 16.68 -0.06 16.15
N SER A 199 17.65 -0.13 17.06
CA SER A 199 19.01 0.37 16.88
C SER A 199 19.80 -0.45 15.85
N GLY A 200 20.69 0.20 15.09
CA GLY A 200 21.60 -0.44 14.14
C GLY A 200 21.12 -0.39 12.67
N GLU A 201 21.67 -1.26 11.83
CA GLU A 201 21.45 -1.31 10.36
C GLU A 201 19.97 -1.42 9.96
N GLN A 202 19.16 -2.16 10.72
CA GLN A 202 17.69 -2.24 10.51
C GLN A 202 17.02 -0.88 10.69
N GLY A 203 17.47 -0.09 11.68
CA GLY A 203 16.97 1.26 11.93
C GLY A 203 17.38 2.23 10.83
N GLN A 204 18.58 2.08 10.25
CA GLN A 204 19.01 2.87 9.09
C GLN A 204 18.15 2.56 7.86
N MET A 205 17.88 1.28 7.56
CA MET A 205 17.00 0.89 6.45
C MET A 205 15.60 1.50 6.59
N MET A 206 15.03 1.48 7.80
CA MET A 206 13.73 2.08 8.08
C MET A 206 13.74 3.61 7.94
N LYS A 207 14.82 4.28 8.37
CA LYS A 207 15.00 5.73 8.17
C LYS A 207 15.13 6.10 6.70
N VAL A 208 15.88 5.32 5.92
CA VAL A 208 15.96 5.51 4.45
C VAL A 208 14.57 5.36 3.84
N GLN A 209 13.82 4.33 4.22
CA GLN A 209 12.44 4.16 3.74
C GLN A 209 11.52 5.33 4.11
N GLN A 210 11.68 5.90 5.32
CA GLN A 210 10.91 7.07 5.78
C GLN A 210 11.14 8.32 4.94
N ILE A 211 12.31 8.49 4.34
CA ILE A 211 12.65 9.67 3.53
C ILE A 211 12.42 9.39 2.04
N MET A 212 12.83 8.21 1.60
CA MET A 212 12.80 7.81 0.19
C MET A 212 11.38 7.68 -0.35
N MET A 213 10.45 7.06 0.39
CA MET A 213 9.09 6.88 -0.14
C MET A 213 8.35 8.23 -0.29
N PRO A 214 8.33 9.15 0.69
CA PRO A 214 7.74 10.47 0.48
C PRO A 214 8.38 11.24 -0.68
N ALA A 215 9.70 11.16 -0.86
CA ALA A 215 10.38 11.78 -1.99
C ALA A 215 9.94 11.18 -3.34
N MET A 216 9.78 9.85 -3.40
CA MET A 216 9.25 9.16 -4.58
C MET A 216 7.82 9.59 -4.90
N ILE A 217 6.95 9.68 -3.89
CA ILE A 217 5.57 10.13 -4.06
C ILE A 217 5.51 11.60 -4.49
N LEU A 218 6.40 12.44 -3.97
CA LEU A 218 6.51 13.84 -4.40
C LEU A 218 6.83 13.93 -5.90
N PHE A 219 7.91 13.26 -6.32
CA PHE A 219 8.37 13.31 -7.71
C PHE A 219 7.35 12.69 -8.68
N MET A 220 6.78 11.53 -8.33
CA MET A 220 5.72 10.92 -9.12
C MET A 220 4.46 11.80 -9.16
N GLY A 221 4.13 12.45 -8.05
CA GLY A 221 2.98 13.33 -7.93
C GLY A 221 3.03 14.55 -8.84
N PHE A 222 4.23 15.06 -9.18
CA PHE A 222 4.36 16.19 -10.10
C PHE A 222 3.92 15.88 -11.53
N ALA A 223 3.97 14.61 -11.95
CA ALA A 223 3.52 14.17 -13.27
C ALA A 223 2.16 13.46 -13.24
N ALA A 224 1.68 13.06 -12.07
CA ALA A 224 0.45 12.28 -11.94
C ALA A 224 -0.81 13.16 -12.07
N PRO A 225 -1.94 12.59 -12.55
CA PRO A 225 -3.23 13.26 -12.48
C PRO A 225 -3.60 13.66 -11.05
N SER A 226 -4.09 14.88 -10.87
CA SER A 226 -4.40 15.44 -9.55
C SER A 226 -5.42 14.61 -8.78
N GLY A 227 -6.36 13.96 -9.47
CA GLY A 227 -7.31 13.04 -8.84
C GLY A 227 -6.65 11.81 -8.21
N LEU A 228 -5.54 11.33 -8.79
CA LEU A 228 -4.76 10.22 -8.24
C LEU A 228 -3.99 10.65 -6.99
N VAL A 229 -3.45 11.87 -7.01
CA VAL A 229 -2.77 12.46 -5.85
C VAL A 229 -3.77 12.72 -4.71
N LEU A 230 -4.98 13.19 -5.02
CA LEU A 230 -6.08 13.37 -4.07
C LEU A 230 -6.47 12.05 -3.39
N TYR A 231 -6.59 10.97 -4.16
CA TYR A 231 -6.80 9.62 -3.62
C TYR A 231 -5.69 9.22 -2.65
N TRP A 232 -4.42 9.50 -3.01
CA TRP A 232 -3.28 9.17 -2.16
C TRP A 232 -3.33 9.90 -0.82
N ILE A 233 -3.60 11.21 -0.82
CA ILE A 233 -3.75 12.04 0.38
C ILE A 233 -4.87 11.50 1.27
N THR A 234 -6.05 11.29 0.70
CA THR A 234 -7.23 10.79 1.42
C THR A 234 -6.92 9.42 2.06
N GLY A 235 -6.26 8.54 1.31
CA GLY A 235 -5.83 7.25 1.80
C GLY A 235 -4.85 7.36 2.96
N ASN A 236 -3.86 8.25 2.89
CA ASN A 236 -2.91 8.47 3.98
C ASN A 236 -3.61 8.93 5.26
N LEU A 237 -4.53 9.90 5.15
CA LEU A 237 -5.30 10.40 6.30
C LEU A 237 -6.16 9.31 6.94
N PHE A 238 -6.81 8.48 6.10
CA PHE A 238 -7.56 7.32 6.59
C PHE A 238 -6.64 6.34 7.32
N THR A 239 -5.52 5.94 6.71
CA THR A 239 -4.60 4.98 7.33
C THR A 239 -3.96 5.52 8.60
N MET A 240 -3.66 6.82 8.67
CA MET A 240 -3.20 7.47 9.90
C MET A 240 -4.23 7.30 11.01
N THR A 241 -5.48 7.68 10.74
CA THR A 241 -6.58 7.56 11.69
C THR A 241 -6.78 6.11 12.13
N GLN A 242 -6.85 5.19 11.16
CA GLN A 242 -6.95 3.75 11.39
C GLN A 242 -5.81 3.22 12.27
N THR A 243 -4.56 3.61 12.00
CA THR A 243 -3.39 3.15 12.77
C THR A 243 -3.43 3.65 14.22
N ILE A 244 -3.84 4.91 14.43
CA ILE A 244 -3.98 5.48 15.78
C ILE A 244 -5.06 4.75 16.56
N VAL A 245 -6.20 4.47 15.93
CA VAL A 245 -7.32 3.73 16.54
C VAL A 245 -6.90 2.29 16.86
N LEU A 246 -6.32 1.57 15.90
CA LEU A 246 -5.88 0.18 16.09
C LEU A 246 -4.84 0.05 17.19
N ARG A 247 -3.89 0.99 17.29
CA ARG A 247 -2.93 1.02 18.39
C ARG A 247 -3.63 1.11 19.75
N LYS A 248 -4.53 2.07 19.90
CA LYS A 248 -5.25 2.28 21.17
C LYS A 248 -6.11 1.07 21.55
N ILE A 249 -6.72 0.39 20.58
CA ILE A 249 -7.52 -0.82 20.83
C ILE A 249 -6.61 -1.95 21.32
N MET A 250 -5.51 -2.23 20.61
CA MET A 250 -4.64 -3.35 20.98
C MET A 250 -3.91 -3.12 22.31
N GLU A 251 -3.49 -1.88 22.62
CA GLU A 251 -2.91 -1.55 23.93
C GLU A 251 -3.90 -1.82 25.08
N ARG A 252 -5.19 -1.54 24.87
CA ARG A 252 -6.24 -1.86 25.87
C ARG A 252 -6.44 -3.36 26.03
N GLU A 253 -6.44 -4.12 24.94
CA GLU A 253 -6.54 -5.59 24.98
C GLU A 253 -5.36 -6.19 25.77
N GLU A 254 -4.12 -5.74 25.53
CA GLU A 254 -2.95 -6.22 26.26
C GLU A 254 -3.03 -5.90 27.76
N LEU A 255 -3.49 -4.70 28.13
CA LEU A 255 -3.68 -4.31 29.53
C LEU A 255 -4.79 -5.10 30.24
N GLN A 256 -5.84 -5.50 29.51
CA GLN A 256 -6.90 -6.35 30.07
C GLN A 256 -6.39 -7.76 30.33
N LEU A 257 -5.62 -8.33 29.40
CA LEU A 257 -5.01 -9.65 29.56
C LEU A 257 -3.98 -9.72 30.70
N GLN A 258 -3.31 -8.61 31.01
CA GLN A 258 -2.38 -8.54 32.16
C GLN A 258 -3.09 -8.45 33.51
N LYS A 259 -4.36 -8.02 33.52
CA LYS A 259 -5.17 -7.85 34.74
C LYS A 259 -6.07 -9.06 35.04
N ALA A 260 -6.32 -9.89 34.03
CA ALA A 260 -7.06 -11.15 34.16
C ALA A 260 -6.13 -12.28 34.61
#